data_AF-A0A3N5WR25-F1
#
_entry.id   AF-A0A3N5WR25-F1
#
_cell.length_a   1.000
_cell.length_b   1.000
_cell.length_c   1.000
_cell.angle_alpha   90.00
_cell.angle_beta   90.00
_cell.angle_gamma   90.00
#
_symmetry.space_group_name_H-M   'P 1'
#
loop_
_entity.id
_entity.type
_entity.pdbx_description
1 polymer ?
#
loop_
_entity_poly.entity_id
_entity_poly.type
_entity_poly.pdbx_seq_one_letter_code
_entity_poly.pdbx_strand_id
1 'polypeptide(L)'
;MSQAVLYALGSVVLVSLFSLAGLVLFRLHGLTARYVIVALVSFSSGTLFGDAFIHLLPESVEKHGFSVSISLFVLAGIAASFVVEKFIHWRHEHSSSPDRIEAFAYMNLLGDAVHNFIDGIVITAAYLLDIRVGVATTIAVLLHEIPQEMSDFG
;
A
#
# COMPACT_ATOMS: atom_id res chain seq x y z
N MET A 1 -3.16 12.91 32.14
CA MET A 1 -2.80 12.51 30.76
C MET A 1 -3.46 13.50 29.82
N SER A 2 -2.77 14.01 28.79
CA SER A 2 -3.39 14.94 27.83
C SER A 2 -4.49 14.21 27.04
N GLN A 3 -5.58 14.89 26.70
CA GLN A 3 -6.67 14.28 25.93
C GLN A 3 -6.20 13.71 24.59
N ALA A 4 -5.18 14.33 23.98
CA ALA A 4 -4.50 13.83 22.79
C ALA A 4 -3.94 12.41 22.95
N VAL A 5 -3.28 12.12 24.09
CA VAL A 5 -2.70 10.78 24.33
C VAL A 5 -3.79 9.73 24.53
N LEU A 6 -4.90 10.09 25.18
CA LEU A 6 -6.03 9.17 25.34
C LEU A 6 -6.67 8.82 23.99
N TYR A 7 -6.87 9.81 23.11
CA TYR A 7 -7.40 9.57 21.77
C TYR A 7 -6.42 8.80 20.89
N ALA A 8 -5.12 9.08 20.97
CA ALA A 8 -4.11 8.31 20.25
C ALA A 8 -4.10 6.83 20.66
N LEU A 9 -4.10 6.54 21.97
CA LEU A 9 -4.16 5.15 22.47
C LEU A 9 -5.46 4.46 22.04
N GLY A 10 -6.60 5.15 22.12
CA GLY A 10 -7.88 4.63 21.66
C GLY A 10 -7.88 4.31 20.16
N SER A 11 -7.33 5.21 19.35
CA SER A 11 -7.16 5.02 17.90
C SER A 11 -6.27 3.83 17.57
N VAL A 12 -5.10 3.70 18.22
CA VAL A 12 -4.18 2.57 17.97
C VAL A 12 -4.84 1.24 18.32
N VAL A 13 -5.51 1.14 19.48
CA VAL A 13 -6.25 -0.06 19.85
C VAL A 13 -7.35 -0.38 18.83
N LEU A 14 -8.07 0.63 18.36
CA LEU A 14 -9.12 0.46 17.36
C LEU A 14 -8.54 -0.04 16.03
N VAL A 15 -7.43 0.54 15.56
CA VAL A 15 -6.72 0.11 14.35
C VAL A 15 -6.30 -1.36 14.47
N SER A 16 -5.64 -1.74 15.57
CA SER A 16 -5.20 -3.13 15.78
C SER A 16 -6.38 -4.13 15.84
N LEU A 17 -7.51 -3.74 16.42
CA LEU A 17 -8.71 -4.59 16.42
C LEU A 17 -9.31 -4.76 15.02
N PHE A 18 -9.28 -3.71 14.21
CA PHE A 18 -9.75 -3.76 12.82
C PHE A 18 -8.83 -4.57 11.92
N SER A 19 -7.50 -4.45 12.06
CA SER A 19 -6.54 -5.28 11.31
C SER A 19 -6.75 -6.77 11.66
N LEU A 20 -6.86 -7.11 12.95
CA LEU A 20 -7.16 -8.47 13.40
C LEU A 20 -8.51 -8.98 12.87
N ALA A 21 -9.56 -8.14 12.91
CA ALA A 21 -10.87 -8.50 12.36
C ALA A 21 -10.81 -8.72 10.84
N GLY A 22 -10.06 -7.90 10.11
CA GLY A 22 -9.83 -8.02 8.67
C GLY A 22 -9.18 -9.36 8.31
N LEU A 23 -8.15 -9.77 9.05
CA LEU A 23 -7.49 -11.07 8.90
C LEU A 23 -8.45 -12.24 9.18
N VAL A 24 -9.24 -12.15 10.26
CA VAL A 24 -10.23 -13.19 10.61
C VAL A 24 -11.32 -13.29 9.55
N LEU A 25 -11.86 -12.16 9.09
CA LEU A 25 -12.83 -12.10 8.00
C LEU A 25 -12.28 -12.71 6.70
N PHE A 26 -11.05 -12.39 6.34
CA PHE A 26 -10.36 -12.98 5.17
C PHE A 26 -10.29 -14.50 5.27
N ARG A 27 -9.87 -15.01 6.44
CA ARG A 27 -9.73 -16.46 6.68
C ARG A 27 -11.07 -17.19 6.73
N LEU A 28 -12.15 -16.53 7.14
CA LEU A 28 -13.49 -17.09 7.20
C LEU A 28 -14.21 -17.09 5.84
N HIS A 29 -14.02 -16.07 5.00
CA HIS A 29 -14.79 -15.89 3.76
C HIS A 29 -14.08 -16.31 2.47
N GLY A 30 -12.79 -16.66 2.51
CA GLY A 30 -12.09 -17.26 1.38
C GLY A 30 -12.25 -16.48 0.05
N LEU A 31 -12.52 -17.20 -1.04
CA LEU A 31 -12.49 -16.75 -2.45
C LEU A 31 -13.07 -15.34 -2.76
N THR A 32 -14.03 -14.83 -2.01
CA THR A 32 -14.58 -13.47 -2.17
C THR A 32 -13.50 -12.38 -1.99
N ALA A 33 -12.55 -12.58 -1.07
CA ALA A 33 -11.46 -11.64 -0.86
C ALA A 33 -10.50 -11.57 -2.04
N ARG A 34 -10.24 -12.69 -2.72
CA ARG A 34 -9.44 -12.71 -3.95
C ARG A 34 -10.11 -11.91 -5.08
N TYR A 35 -11.43 -12.00 -5.23
CA TYR A 35 -12.15 -11.18 -6.20
C TYR A 35 -12.06 -9.68 -5.88
N VAL A 36 -12.15 -9.31 -4.59
CA VAL A 36 -11.99 -7.92 -4.15
C VAL A 36 -10.56 -7.42 -4.38
N ILE A 37 -9.53 -8.21 -4.06
CA ILE A 37 -8.13 -7.86 -4.32
C ILE A 37 -7.90 -7.66 -5.82
N VAL A 38 -8.37 -8.57 -6.68
CA VAL A 38 -8.26 -8.43 -8.13
C VAL A 38 -9.01 -7.18 -8.63
N ALA A 39 -10.17 -6.86 -8.06
CA ALA A 39 -10.91 -5.65 -8.40
C ALA A 39 -10.16 -4.37 -7.97
N LEU A 40 -9.58 -4.34 -6.78
CA LEU A 40 -8.79 -3.21 -6.27
C LEU A 40 -7.50 -3.01 -7.08
N VAL A 41 -6.79 -4.09 -7.42
CA VAL A 41 -5.60 -4.04 -8.28
C VAL A 41 -5.94 -3.57 -9.69
N SER A 42 -7.07 -4.04 -10.24
CA SER A 42 -7.56 -3.60 -11.54
C SER A 42 -7.96 -2.13 -11.52
N PHE A 43 -8.63 -1.68 -10.45
CA PHE A 43 -9.00 -0.28 -10.24
C PHE A 43 -7.75 0.62 -10.16
N SER A 44 -6.78 0.26 -9.32
CA SER A 44 -5.51 1.01 -9.18
C SER A 44 -4.77 1.10 -10.50
N SER A 45 -4.64 -0.02 -11.23
CA SER A 45 -3.98 -0.04 -12.54
C SER A 45 -4.71 0.85 -13.53
N GLY A 46 -6.05 0.80 -13.54
CA GLY A 46 -6.90 1.66 -14.38
C GLY A 46 -6.73 3.15 -14.07
N THR A 47 -6.71 3.54 -12.80
CA THR A 47 -6.50 4.94 -12.38
C THR A 47 -5.12 5.44 -12.77
N LEU A 48 -4.06 4.63 -12.61
CA LEU A 48 -2.70 5.00 -13.01
C LEU A 48 -2.57 5.19 -14.53
N PHE A 49 -3.14 4.28 -15.32
CA PHE A 49 -3.16 4.45 -16.78
C PHE A 49 -4.01 5.65 -17.21
N GLY A 50 -5.15 5.87 -16.55
CA GLY A 50 -5.99 7.04 -16.78
C GLY A 50 -5.25 8.34 -16.51
N ASP A 51 -4.59 8.45 -15.35
CA ASP A 51 -3.79 9.62 -15.00
C ASP A 51 -2.64 9.84 -16.00
N ALA A 52 -1.90 8.79 -16.35
CA ALA A 52 -0.80 8.90 -17.31
C ALA A 52 -1.26 9.37 -18.71
N PHE A 53 -2.30 8.75 -19.29
CA PHE A 53 -2.68 8.97 -20.70
C PHE A 53 -3.74 10.04 -20.92
N ILE A 54 -4.64 10.25 -19.96
CA ILE A 54 -5.77 11.18 -20.10
C ILE A 54 -5.47 12.52 -19.43
N HIS A 55 -4.64 12.51 -18.38
CA HIS A 55 -4.33 13.72 -17.62
C HIS A 55 -2.92 14.23 -17.91
N LEU A 56 -1.88 13.51 -17.49
CA LEU A 56 -0.49 13.98 -17.52
C LEU A 56 0.08 14.15 -18.93
N LEU A 57 -0.14 13.18 -19.83
CA LEU A 57 0.40 13.25 -21.19
C LEU A 57 -0.25 14.38 -22.01
N PRO A 58 -1.59 14.52 -22.07
CA PRO A 58 -2.23 15.65 -22.75
C PRO A 58 -1.82 17.00 -22.15
N GLU A 59 -1.77 17.13 -20.83
CA GLU A 59 -1.36 18.38 -20.16
C GLU A 59 0.10 18.75 -20.51
N SER A 60 0.99 17.77 -20.57
CA SER A 60 2.39 17.98 -20.95
C SER A 60 2.51 18.47 -22.39
N VAL A 61 1.72 17.88 -23.30
CA VAL A 61 1.66 18.26 -24.72
C VAL A 61 1.01 19.62 -24.91
N GLU A 62 0.00 19.99 -24.12
CA GLU A 62 -0.62 21.31 -24.16
C GLU A 62 0.37 22.41 -23.75
N LYS A 63 1.15 22.18 -22.67
CA LYS A 63 2.11 23.18 -22.16
C LYS A 63 3.38 23.31 -23.00
N HIS A 64 3.89 22.22 -23.56
CA HIS A 64 5.21 22.20 -24.22
C HIS A 64 5.16 21.87 -25.71
N GLY A 65 3.97 21.60 -26.27
CA GLY A 65 3.79 21.09 -27.62
C GLY A 65 4.21 19.62 -27.75
N PHE A 66 3.72 18.94 -28.79
CA PHE A 66 4.14 17.57 -29.07
C PHE A 66 5.57 17.58 -29.65
N SER A 67 6.56 17.34 -28.79
CA SER A 67 7.99 17.36 -29.15
C SER A 67 8.63 15.97 -29.06
N VAL A 68 9.75 15.79 -29.77
CA VAL A 68 10.55 14.55 -29.69
C VAL A 68 10.96 14.25 -28.25
N SER A 69 11.26 15.29 -27.45
CA SER A 69 11.66 15.14 -26.04
C SER A 69 10.56 14.48 -25.21
N ILE A 70 9.29 14.88 -25.36
CA ILE A 70 8.17 14.27 -24.63
C ILE A 70 8.05 12.79 -25.01
N SER A 71 8.09 12.48 -26.31
CA SER A 71 8.05 11.09 -26.80
C SER A 71 9.20 10.24 -26.25
N LEU A 72 10.41 10.82 -26.14
CA LEU A 72 11.56 10.14 -25.55
C LEU A 72 11.40 9.92 -24.04
N PHE A 73 10.82 10.87 -23.29
CA PHE A 73 10.55 10.68 -21.87
C PHE A 73 9.49 9.60 -21.61
N VAL A 74 8.43 9.55 -22.42
CA VAL A 74 7.43 8.47 -22.35
C VAL A 74 8.09 7.12 -22.63
N LEU A 75 8.88 7.03 -23.70
CA LEU A 75 9.60 5.80 -24.05
C LEU A 75 10.59 5.37 -22.97
N ALA A 76 11.32 6.33 -22.39
CA ALA A 76 12.25 6.08 -21.29
C ALA A 76 11.53 5.57 -20.04
N GLY A 77 10.36 6.14 -19.71
CA GLY A 77 9.51 5.67 -18.61
C GLY A 77 9.06 4.21 -18.82
N ILE A 78 8.60 3.86 -20.02
CA ILE A 78 8.21 2.48 -20.35
C ILE A 78 9.41 1.52 -20.25
N ALA A 79 10.57 1.90 -20.79
CA ALA A 79 11.79 1.10 -20.73
C ALA A 79 12.27 0.91 -19.27
N ALA A 80 12.22 1.98 -18.46
CA ALA A 80 12.57 1.91 -17.04
C ALA A 80 11.65 0.97 -16.27
N SER A 81 10.33 1.03 -16.50
CA SER A 81 9.37 0.09 -15.90
C SER A 81 9.67 -1.36 -16.27
N PHE A 82 10.05 -1.63 -17.52
CA PHE A 82 10.44 -2.97 -17.95
C PHE A 82 11.72 -3.46 -17.27
N VAL A 83 12.71 -2.58 -17.08
CA VAL A 83 13.94 -2.91 -16.33
C VAL A 83 13.60 -3.25 -14.88
N VAL A 84 12.76 -2.43 -14.23
CA VAL A 84 12.29 -2.69 -12.86
C VAL A 84 11.59 -4.05 -12.77
N GLU A 85 10.70 -4.37 -13.71
CA GLU A 85 10.02 -5.67 -13.78
C GLU A 85 11.03 -6.83 -13.84
N LYS A 86 12.07 -6.73 -14.69
CA LYS A 86 13.11 -7.76 -14.80
C LYS A 86 13.94 -7.90 -13.54
N PHE A 87 14.27 -6.80 -12.86
CA PHE A 87 14.98 -6.87 -11.57
C PHE A 87 14.15 -7.57 -10.49
N ILE A 88 12.84 -7.35 -10.46
CA ILE A 88 11.93 -8.00 -9.50
C ILE A 88 11.81 -9.50 -9.81
N HIS A 89 11.57 -9.88 -11.07
CA HIS A 89 11.43 -11.29 -11.46
C HIS A 89 12.73 -12.10 -11.35
N TRP A 90 13.89 -11.47 -11.50
CA TRP A 90 15.18 -12.15 -11.45
C TRP A 90 15.50 -12.77 -10.09
N ARG A 91 14.89 -12.31 -8.98
CA ARG A 91 15.12 -12.90 -7.65
C ARG A 91 14.38 -14.23 -7.39
N HIS A 92 13.60 -14.74 -8.35
CA HIS A 92 12.67 -15.88 -8.13
C HIS A 92 13.05 -17.22 -8.77
N GLU A 93 14.31 -17.45 -9.15
CA GLU A 93 14.78 -18.80 -9.47
C GLU A 93 15.97 -19.17 -8.57
N HIS A 94 15.72 -19.98 -7.55
CA HIS A 94 16.56 -21.12 -7.11
C HIS A 94 15.94 -21.77 -5.86
N SER A 95 15.85 -23.10 -5.86
CA SER A 95 15.54 -24.05 -4.77
C SER A 95 14.30 -23.83 -3.87
N SER A 96 13.26 -24.62 -4.14
CA SER A 96 12.15 -24.94 -3.24
C SER A 96 12.64 -25.83 -2.09
N SER A 97 13.19 -25.23 -1.03
CA SER A 97 13.35 -25.87 0.28
C SER A 97 12.22 -25.41 1.22
N PRO A 98 11.71 -26.28 2.11
CA PRO A 98 10.68 -25.91 3.10
C PRO A 98 11.11 -24.73 4.00
N ASP A 99 12.42 -24.53 4.20
CA ASP A 99 13.00 -23.39 4.94
C ASP A 99 12.69 -22.01 4.33
N ARG A 100 12.36 -21.96 3.02
CA ARG A 100 12.11 -20.68 2.32
C ARG A 100 10.76 -20.06 2.69
N ILE A 101 9.75 -20.89 2.96
CA ILE A 101 8.42 -20.41 3.37
C ILE A 101 8.50 -19.81 4.77
N GLU A 102 9.26 -20.43 5.69
CA GLU A 102 9.49 -19.91 7.03
C GLU A 102 10.28 -18.59 7.00
N ALA A 103 11.38 -18.51 6.23
CA ALA A 103 12.16 -17.29 6.10
C ALA A 103 11.35 -16.11 5.53
N PHE A 104 10.50 -16.37 4.52
CA PHE A 104 9.61 -15.35 3.96
C PHE A 104 8.52 -14.93 4.97
N ALA A 105 7.92 -15.87 5.71
CA ALA A 105 6.95 -15.57 6.75
C ALA A 105 7.54 -14.73 7.89
N TYR A 106 8.75 -15.03 8.35
CA TYR A 106 9.43 -14.23 9.37
C TYR A 106 9.79 -12.83 8.87
N MET A 107 10.24 -12.70 7.62
CA MET A 107 10.51 -11.38 7.03
C MET A 107 9.23 -10.56 6.91
N ASN A 108 8.12 -11.19 6.50
CA ASN A 108 6.83 -10.54 6.37
C ASN A 108 6.30 -10.06 7.72
N LEU A 109 6.33 -10.93 8.73
CA LEU A 109 5.92 -10.60 10.10
C LEU A 109 6.76 -9.46 10.70
N LEU A 110 8.07 -9.46 10.43
CA LEU A 110 8.96 -8.38 10.89
C LEU A 110 8.66 -7.06 10.16
N GLY A 111 8.43 -7.11 8.85
CA GLY A 111 8.06 -5.95 8.05
C GLY A 111 6.75 -5.32 8.53
N ASP A 112 5.74 -6.16 8.73
CA ASP A 112 4.42 -5.79 9.26
C ASP A 112 4.51 -5.19 10.67
N ALA A 113 5.30 -5.80 11.58
CA ALA A 113 5.51 -5.25 12.91
C ALA A 113 6.15 -3.85 12.89
N VAL A 114 7.09 -3.61 11.97
CA VAL A 114 7.71 -2.29 11.80
C VAL A 114 6.73 -1.28 11.20
N HIS A 115 5.89 -1.69 10.23
CA HIS A 115 4.86 -0.86 9.62
C HIS A 115 3.83 -0.40 10.66
N ASN A 116 3.25 -1.35 11.39
CA ASN A 116 2.29 -1.12 12.47
C ASN A 116 2.85 -0.18 13.55
N PHE A 117 4.14 -0.30 13.85
CA PHE A 117 4.81 0.59 14.80
C PHE A 117 4.93 2.03 14.28
N ILE A 118 5.31 2.19 13.01
CA ILE A 118 5.42 3.52 12.37
C ILE A 118 4.04 4.18 12.31
N ASP A 119 3.00 3.43 11.97
CA ASP A 119 1.63 3.94 11.93
C ASP A 119 1.13 4.40 13.29
N GLY A 120 1.45 3.66 14.36
CA GLY A 120 1.19 4.08 15.73
C GLY A 120 1.89 5.40 16.11
N ILE A 121 3.14 5.59 15.66
CA ILE A 121 3.87 6.86 15.83
C ILE A 121 3.17 7.99 15.08
N VAL A 122 2.79 7.76 13.82
CA VAL A 122 2.15 8.76 12.96
C VAL A 122 0.79 9.19 13.52
N ILE A 123 -0.03 8.25 13.98
CA ILE A 123 -1.30 8.54 14.68
C ILE A 123 -1.06 9.38 15.93
N THR A 124 -0.08 8.98 16.75
CA THR A 124 0.23 9.70 17.99
C THR A 124 0.71 11.12 17.70
N ALA A 125 1.62 11.29 16.74
CA ALA A 125 2.12 12.60 16.32
C ALA A 125 0.99 13.50 15.79
N ALA A 126 0.07 12.93 15.01
CA ALA A 126 -1.08 13.67 14.47
C ALA A 126 -2.00 14.21 15.58
N TYR A 127 -2.31 13.39 16.61
CA TYR A 127 -3.10 13.85 17.76
C TYR A 127 -2.39 14.86 18.65
N LEU A 128 -1.04 14.85 18.68
CA LEU A 128 -0.27 15.88 19.36
C LEU A 128 -0.32 17.24 18.64
N LEU A 129 -0.56 17.24 17.32
CA LEU A 129 -0.73 18.46 16.53
C LEU A 129 -2.14 19.03 16.66
N ASP A 130 -3.16 18.24 16.32
CA ASP A 130 -4.57 18.63 16.39
C ASP A 130 -5.48 17.40 16.38
N ILE A 131 -6.62 17.48 17.07
CA ILE A 131 -7.57 16.36 17.17
C ILE A 131 -8.15 15.99 15.80
N ARG A 132 -8.46 16.97 14.93
CA ARG A 132 -9.04 16.70 13.61
C ARG A 132 -8.02 16.01 12.72
N VAL A 133 -6.76 16.42 12.80
CA VAL A 133 -5.65 15.78 12.08
C VAL A 133 -5.46 14.35 12.59
N GLY A 134 -5.45 14.13 13.91
CA GLY A 134 -5.37 12.79 14.51
C GLY A 134 -6.49 11.85 14.06
N VAL A 135 -7.75 12.33 14.01
CA VAL A 135 -8.89 11.53 13.52
C VAL A 135 -8.73 11.23 12.03
N ALA A 136 -8.37 12.22 11.20
CA ALA A 136 -8.17 12.00 9.77
C ALA A 136 -7.05 10.98 9.49
N THR A 137 -5.94 11.08 10.23
CA THR A 137 -4.82 10.13 10.15
C THR A 137 -5.23 8.74 10.61
N THR A 138 -6.01 8.61 11.69
CA THR A 138 -6.53 7.31 12.15
C THR A 138 -7.38 6.63 11.07
N ILE A 139 -8.26 7.39 10.42
CA ILE A 139 -9.11 6.87 9.33
C ILE A 139 -8.24 6.46 8.15
N ALA A 140 -7.25 7.28 7.78
CA ALA A 140 -6.34 6.97 6.69
C ALA A 140 -5.59 5.64 6.93
N VAL A 141 -5.02 5.47 8.14
CA VAL A 141 -4.34 4.24 8.54
C VAL A 141 -5.27 3.03 8.50
N LEU A 142 -6.47 3.15 9.08
CA LEU A 142 -7.48 2.07 9.03
C LEU A 142 -7.78 1.59 7.61
N LEU A 143 -7.84 2.51 6.67
CA LEU A 143 -8.21 2.20 5.28
C LEU A 143 -7.10 1.47 4.54
N HIS A 144 -5.84 1.68 4.88
CA HIS A 144 -4.72 0.97 4.23
C HIS A 144 -4.27 -0.28 4.98
N GLU A 145 -4.56 -0.40 6.28
CA GLU A 145 -4.25 -1.59 7.08
C GLU A 145 -5.06 -2.82 6.63
N ILE A 146 -6.35 -2.67 6.33
CA ILE A 146 -7.18 -3.81 5.92
C ILE A 146 -6.66 -4.46 4.61
N PRO A 147 -6.38 -3.71 3.52
CA PRO A 147 -5.77 -4.27 2.32
C PRO A 147 -4.36 -4.83 2.55
N GLN A 148 -3.55 -4.18 3.38
CA GLN A 148 -2.17 -4.60 3.68
C GLN A 148 -2.16 -5.98 4.35
N GLU A 149 -2.91 -6.14 5.43
CA GLU A 149 -3.09 -7.40 6.16
C GLU A 149 -3.64 -8.50 5.23
N MET A 150 -4.60 -8.19 4.38
CA MET A 150 -5.12 -9.14 3.40
C MET A 150 -4.10 -9.57 2.34
N SER A 151 -3.14 -8.69 2.00
CA SER A 151 -2.05 -9.00 1.07
C SER A 151 -0.95 -9.81 1.75
N ASP A 152 -0.64 -9.51 3.00
CA ASP A 152 0.45 -10.14 3.77
C ASP A 152 0.12 -11.58 4.20
N PHE A 153 -1.18 -11.90 4.32
CA PHE A 153 -1.67 -13.22 4.72
C PHE A 153 -2.49 -13.96 3.63
N GLY A 154 -2.59 -13.39 2.42
CA GLY A 154 -3.41 -13.87 1.31
C GLY A 154 -2.77 -14.84 0.34
#